data_AF-A0A2E2ISR5-F1
#
_entry.id   AF-A0A2E2ISR5-F1
#
_cell.length_a   1.000
_cell.length_b   1.000
_cell.length_c   1.000
_cell.angle_alpha   90.00
_cell.angle_beta   90.00
_cell.angle_gamma   90.00
#
_symmetry.space_group_name_H-M   'P 1'
#
loop_
_entity.id
_entity.type
_entity.pdbx_description
1 polymer ?
#
loop_
_entity_poly.entity_id
_entity_poly.type
_entity_poly.pdbx_seq_one_letter_code
_entity_poly.pdbx_strand_id
1 'polypeptide(L)'
;MKGSMSSRLLPQTRFGGPIPWVIAILIALVVIAAAGGLSLRNLAENARADLSDAVTVQIAEADAEARTAQTQAAADALGNSSLVTSVRIVPEDELEALLEPWLGAAAASEDVPIPALIDVELNRRASAQEIAQLQSVLDTALAPLAGEARIDAQSDWLRPVYNALAALQYLALALIALVGFATAAAVWLAARTAFSNHRETVEIIHLLGGTDAQVTRIFQRSVLRDAVFGAVIGLVLGLAAVWLLGRQFAALDSGMIGGGGLDWNDWLVIAAIPVGGVLLALITGRITIGFALKSML
;
A
#
# COMPACT_ATOMS: atom_id res chain seq x y z
N MET A 1 37.08 19.34 47.45
CA MET A 1 37.36 19.68 46.03
C MET A 1 38.03 18.49 45.33
N LYS A 2 37.30 17.40 45.08
CA LYS A 2 37.73 16.23 44.30
C LYS A 2 36.50 15.73 43.55
N GLY A 3 36.43 15.91 42.24
CA GLY A 3 35.30 15.39 41.46
C GLY A 3 34.93 16.11 40.17
N SER A 4 35.86 16.72 39.42
CA SER A 4 35.50 17.35 38.13
C SER A 4 36.48 17.16 36.97
N MET A 5 37.46 16.25 37.07
CA MET A 5 38.37 15.95 35.94
C MET A 5 38.07 14.63 35.23
N SER A 6 37.26 13.74 35.81
CA SER A 6 36.92 12.45 35.19
C SER A 6 35.78 12.51 34.17
N SER A 7 35.08 13.65 34.04
CA SER A 7 33.96 13.81 33.12
C SER A 7 34.34 14.27 31.70
N ARG A 8 35.64 14.46 31.40
CA ARG A 8 36.12 14.89 30.07
C ARG A 8 36.66 13.76 29.17
N LEU A 9 36.63 12.52 29.63
CA LEU A 9 37.12 11.35 28.86
C LEU A 9 36.00 10.49 28.25
N LEU A 10 34.74 10.89 28.39
CA LEU A 10 33.64 10.26 27.66
C LEU A 10 33.57 10.90 26.27
N PRO A 11 33.55 10.10 25.17
CA PRO A 11 33.21 10.62 23.86
C PRO A 11 31.83 11.27 23.99
N GLN A 12 31.78 12.59 23.96
CA GLN A 12 30.51 13.29 24.01
C GLN A 12 29.76 12.91 22.74
N THR A 13 28.72 12.10 22.90
CA THR A 13 27.70 11.85 21.88
C THR A 13 27.08 13.20 21.56
N ARG A 14 27.65 13.91 20.60
CA ARG A 14 27.10 15.16 20.12
C ARG A 14 25.84 14.78 19.35
N PHE A 15 24.68 15.10 19.91
CA PHE A 15 23.39 15.10 19.22
C PHE A 15 23.36 16.00 17.94
N GLY A 16 24.49 16.65 17.61
CA GLY A 16 24.73 17.37 16.36
C GLY A 16 25.63 16.64 15.35
N GLY A 17 25.89 15.34 15.51
CA GLY A 17 26.52 14.54 14.47
C GLY A 17 25.60 14.38 13.25
N PRO A 18 26.13 14.23 12.03
CA PRO A 18 25.31 14.10 10.82
C PRO A 18 24.53 12.76 10.76
N ILE A 19 24.99 11.73 11.49
CA ILE A 19 24.46 10.36 11.40
C ILE A 19 22.99 10.25 11.85
N PRO A 20 22.56 10.74 13.04
CA PRO A 20 21.15 10.71 13.42
C PRO A 20 20.22 11.38 12.40
N TRP A 21 20.66 12.48 11.78
CA TRP A 21 19.89 13.18 10.76
C TRP A 21 19.75 12.40 9.46
N VAL A 22 20.83 11.73 9.02
CA VAL A 22 20.77 10.82 7.87
C VAL A 22 19.79 9.68 8.15
N ILE A 23 19.87 9.05 9.33
CA ILE A 23 18.93 7.99 9.73
C ILE A 23 17.49 8.53 9.76
N ALA A 24 17.26 9.74 10.26
CA ALA A 24 15.93 10.35 10.26
C ALA A 24 15.36 10.53 8.86
N ILE A 25 16.15 11.05 7.92
CA ILE A 25 15.71 11.23 6.54
C ILE A 25 15.41 9.87 5.90
N LEU A 26 16.28 8.86 6.08
CA LEU A 26 16.07 7.53 5.52
C LEU A 26 14.80 6.87 6.10
N ILE A 27 14.58 6.95 7.40
CA ILE A 27 13.37 6.41 8.03
C ILE A 27 12.11 7.16 7.56
N ALA A 28 12.16 8.49 7.43
CA ALA A 28 11.05 9.27 6.88
C ALA A 28 10.70 8.80 5.46
N LEU A 29 11.70 8.56 4.61
CA LEU A 29 11.50 8.04 3.26
C LEU A 29 10.87 6.64 3.26
N VAL A 30 11.31 5.75 4.16
CA VAL A 30 10.69 4.42 4.31
C VAL A 30 9.23 4.55 4.75
N VAL A 31 8.93 5.42 5.71
CA VAL A 31 7.56 5.65 6.18
C VAL A 31 6.66 6.17 5.05
N ILE A 32 7.14 7.13 4.25
CA ILE A 32 6.38 7.66 3.10
C ILE A 32 6.16 6.57 2.04
N ALA A 33 7.20 5.81 1.69
CA ALA A 33 7.11 4.74 0.71
C ALA A 33 6.16 3.62 1.18
N ALA A 34 6.22 3.24 2.45
CA ALA A 34 5.35 2.24 3.04
C ALA A 34 3.90 2.71 3.08
N ALA A 35 3.64 3.93 3.56
CA ALA A 35 2.29 4.51 3.59
C ALA A 35 1.69 4.61 2.18
N GLY A 36 2.47 5.05 1.18
CA GLY A 36 2.03 5.10 -0.21
C GLY A 36 1.74 3.71 -0.79
N GLY A 37 2.61 2.73 -0.53
CA GLY A 37 2.41 1.35 -0.97
C GLY A 37 1.19 0.67 -0.32
N LEU A 38 0.98 0.89 0.98
CA LEU A 38 -0.18 0.39 1.73
C LEU A 38 -1.48 1.04 1.25
N SER A 39 -1.50 2.36 1.07
CA SER A 39 -2.64 3.09 0.52
C SER A 39 -3.01 2.58 -0.88
N LEU A 40 -2.02 2.33 -1.74
CA LEU A 40 -2.25 1.78 -3.07
C LEU A 40 -2.82 0.35 -3.04
N ARG A 41 -2.40 -0.46 -2.07
CA ARG A 41 -2.94 -1.79 -1.84
C ARG A 41 -4.40 -1.73 -1.40
N ASN A 42 -4.73 -0.85 -0.45
CA ASN A 42 -6.10 -0.69 0.02
C ASN A 42 -7.02 -0.16 -1.10
N LEU A 43 -6.53 0.80 -1.90
CA LEU A 43 -7.24 1.25 -3.11
C LEU A 43 -7.53 0.10 -4.07
N ALA A 44 -6.54 -0.77 -4.32
CA ALA A 44 -6.71 -1.91 -5.21
C ALA A 44 -7.69 -2.95 -4.64
N GLU A 45 -7.63 -3.22 -3.33
CA GLU A 45 -8.51 -4.17 -2.64
C GLU A 45 -9.96 -3.67 -2.61
N ASN A 46 -10.18 -2.39 -2.30
CA ASN A 46 -11.51 -1.78 -2.26
C ASN A 46 -12.13 -1.68 -3.66
N ALA A 47 -11.38 -1.18 -4.65
CA ALA A 47 -11.86 -1.16 -6.03
C ALA A 47 -12.21 -2.57 -6.55
N ARG A 48 -11.46 -3.59 -6.10
CA ARG A 48 -11.72 -4.98 -6.45
C ARG A 48 -12.94 -5.56 -5.72
N ALA A 49 -13.23 -5.12 -4.50
CA ALA A 49 -14.40 -5.52 -3.73
C ALA A 49 -15.68 -4.94 -4.35
N ASP A 50 -15.70 -3.62 -4.59
CA ASP A 50 -16.83 -2.92 -5.23
C ASP A 50 -17.23 -3.56 -6.56
N LEU A 51 -16.24 -3.95 -7.37
CA LEU A 51 -16.46 -4.59 -8.66
C LEU A 51 -16.70 -6.11 -8.59
N SER A 52 -16.39 -6.76 -7.47
CA SER A 52 -16.67 -8.19 -7.31
C SER A 52 -18.04 -8.48 -6.73
N ASP A 53 -18.65 -7.47 -6.12
CA ASP A 53 -20.00 -7.53 -5.57
C ASP A 53 -21.02 -6.97 -6.56
N ALA A 54 -20.62 -6.23 -7.60
CA ALA A 54 -21.50 -5.80 -8.68
C ALA A 54 -21.33 -6.65 -9.96
N VAL A 55 -22.45 -7.14 -10.50
CA VAL A 55 -22.52 -7.86 -11.78
C VAL A 55 -23.58 -7.20 -12.64
N THR A 56 -23.23 -6.87 -13.88
CA THR A 56 -24.21 -6.33 -14.83
C THR A 56 -24.67 -7.43 -15.78
N VAL A 57 -25.98 -7.57 -15.92
CA VAL A 57 -26.61 -8.48 -16.88
C VAL A 57 -27.13 -7.65 -18.05
N GLN A 58 -26.69 -8.00 -19.25
CA GLN A 58 -27.07 -7.31 -20.47
C GLN A 58 -28.05 -8.16 -21.28
N ILE A 59 -29.15 -7.54 -21.71
CA ILE A 59 -30.15 -8.13 -22.60
C ILE A 59 -30.16 -7.33 -23.90
N ALA A 60 -29.66 -7.94 -24.96
CA ALA A 60 -29.56 -7.32 -26.29
C ALA A 60 -30.75 -7.76 -27.15
N GLU A 61 -31.89 -7.08 -26.99
CA GLU A 61 -33.11 -7.33 -27.77
C GLU A 61 -33.53 -6.07 -28.53
N ALA A 62 -33.83 -6.23 -29.82
CA ALA A 62 -34.17 -5.13 -30.71
C ALA A 62 -35.61 -4.65 -30.52
N ASP A 63 -36.53 -5.57 -30.20
CA ASP A 63 -37.92 -5.24 -29.91
C ASP A 63 -38.12 -4.75 -28.47
N ALA A 64 -38.72 -3.57 -28.29
CA ALA A 64 -38.86 -2.93 -26.98
C ALA A 64 -39.81 -3.68 -26.03
N GLU A 65 -40.89 -4.27 -26.56
CA GLU A 65 -41.83 -5.06 -25.75
C GLU A 65 -41.19 -6.38 -25.30
N ALA A 66 -40.53 -7.10 -26.21
CA ALA A 66 -39.77 -8.30 -25.87
C ALA A 66 -38.63 -8.01 -24.89
N ARG A 67 -37.88 -6.92 -25.07
CA ARG A 67 -36.80 -6.50 -24.16
C ARG A 67 -37.32 -6.26 -22.75
N THR A 68 -38.45 -5.58 -22.60
CA THR A 68 -39.05 -5.30 -21.29
C THR A 68 -39.49 -6.60 -20.60
N ALA A 69 -40.12 -7.51 -21.34
CA ALA A 69 -40.54 -8.81 -20.81
C ALA A 69 -39.33 -9.68 -20.41
N GLN A 70 -38.28 -9.71 -21.22
CA GLN A 70 -37.02 -10.42 -20.93
C GLN A 70 -36.30 -9.81 -19.71
N THR A 71 -36.25 -8.48 -19.60
CA THR A 71 -35.62 -7.77 -18.48
C THR A 71 -36.32 -8.05 -17.16
N GLN A 72 -37.66 -8.04 -17.16
CA GLN A 72 -38.42 -8.37 -15.96
C GLN A 72 -38.25 -9.85 -15.56
N ALA A 73 -38.31 -10.77 -16.53
CA ALA A 73 -38.11 -12.20 -16.26
C ALA A 73 -36.70 -12.50 -15.72
N ALA A 74 -35.68 -11.83 -16.26
CA ALA A 74 -34.31 -11.92 -15.76
C ALA A 74 -34.18 -11.35 -14.35
N ALA A 75 -34.76 -10.17 -14.09
CA ALA A 75 -34.74 -9.54 -12.76
C ALA A 75 -35.42 -10.42 -11.70
N ASP A 76 -36.57 -11.02 -12.03
CA ASP A 76 -37.29 -11.92 -11.14
C ASP A 76 -36.50 -13.22 -10.88
N ALA A 77 -35.86 -13.79 -11.90
CA ALA A 77 -35.02 -14.97 -11.76
C ALA A 77 -33.80 -14.71 -10.86
N LEU A 78 -33.16 -13.54 -11.02
CA LEU A 78 -32.01 -13.12 -10.22
C LEU A 78 -32.38 -12.79 -8.78
N GLY A 79 -33.53 -12.13 -8.56
CA GLY A 79 -34.02 -11.80 -7.23
C GLY A 79 -34.36 -13.02 -6.36
N ASN A 80 -34.62 -14.17 -6.99
CA ASN A 80 -34.86 -15.44 -6.30
C ASN A 80 -33.56 -16.19 -5.93
N SER A 81 -32.40 -15.71 -6.37
CA SER A 81 -31.11 -16.34 -6.07
C SER A 81 -30.61 -15.96 -4.68
N SER A 82 -30.17 -16.93 -3.88
CA SER A 82 -29.58 -16.68 -2.57
C SER A 82 -28.21 -15.99 -2.62
N LEU A 83 -27.62 -15.83 -3.82
CA LEU A 83 -26.36 -15.12 -4.05
C LEU A 83 -26.57 -13.62 -4.29
N VAL A 84 -27.81 -13.18 -4.50
CA VAL A 84 -28.15 -11.81 -4.89
C VAL A 84 -28.71 -11.06 -3.69
N THR A 85 -28.14 -9.90 -3.40
CA THR A 85 -28.58 -8.95 -2.37
C THR A 85 -29.63 -8.00 -2.93
N SER A 86 -29.36 -7.42 -4.10
CA SER A 86 -30.25 -6.45 -4.73
C SER A 86 -30.21 -6.60 -6.26
N VAL A 87 -31.35 -6.34 -6.90
CA VAL A 87 -31.49 -6.31 -8.36
C VAL A 87 -32.11 -4.98 -8.71
N ARG A 88 -31.46 -4.23 -9.60
CA ARG A 88 -31.95 -2.96 -10.12
C ARG A 88 -31.94 -3.01 -11.64
N ILE A 89 -33.11 -2.79 -12.24
CA ILE A 89 -33.20 -2.53 -13.67
C ILE A 89 -32.78 -1.08 -13.89
N VAL A 90 -31.81 -0.85 -14.78
CA VAL A 90 -31.33 0.51 -15.08
C VAL A 90 -32.34 1.18 -16.02
N PRO A 91 -32.93 2.33 -15.64
CA PRO A 91 -33.83 3.09 -16.49
C PRO A 91 -33.16 3.53 -17.80
N GLU A 92 -33.92 3.59 -18.90
CA GLU A 92 -33.38 4.02 -20.21
C GLU A 92 -32.89 5.47 -20.19
N ASP A 93 -33.54 6.36 -19.45
CA ASP A 93 -33.14 7.77 -19.29
C ASP A 93 -31.78 7.92 -18.58
N GLU A 94 -31.48 7.04 -17.63
CA GLU A 94 -30.17 6.97 -16.97
C GLU A 94 -29.10 6.46 -17.94
N LEU A 95 -29.42 5.47 -18.79
CA LEU A 95 -28.51 5.01 -19.84
C LEU A 95 -28.21 6.09 -20.89
N GLU A 96 -29.24 6.80 -21.35
CA GLU A 96 -29.09 7.91 -22.30
C GLU A 96 -28.20 9.01 -21.73
N ALA A 97 -28.39 9.37 -20.47
CA ALA A 97 -27.56 10.37 -19.78
C ALA A 97 -26.08 9.92 -19.64
N LEU A 98 -25.84 8.62 -19.44
CA LEU A 98 -24.48 8.05 -19.40
C LEU A 98 -23.80 8.02 -20.78
N LEU A 99 -24.59 7.89 -21.84
CA LEU A 99 -24.11 7.82 -23.22
C LEU A 99 -23.94 9.19 -23.88
N GLU A 100 -24.68 10.21 -23.44
CA GLU A 100 -24.64 11.59 -23.96
C GLU A 100 -23.21 12.16 -24.07
N PRO A 101 -22.29 11.99 -23.10
CA PRO A 101 -20.93 12.53 -23.19
C PRO A 101 -20.10 11.94 -24.33
N TRP A 102 -20.43 10.73 -24.78
CA TRP A 102 -19.67 9.97 -25.78
C TRP A 102 -20.32 9.99 -27.15
N LEU A 103 -21.65 9.90 -27.21
CA LEU A 103 -22.45 9.80 -28.44
C LEU A 103 -23.15 11.12 -28.81
N GLY A 104 -23.18 12.11 -27.91
CA GLY A 104 -23.93 13.35 -28.09
C GLY A 104 -25.43 13.10 -28.25
N ALA A 105 -26.14 14.01 -28.94
CA ALA A 105 -27.58 13.89 -29.17
C ALA A 105 -28.00 12.67 -30.03
N ALA A 106 -27.04 11.93 -30.61
CA ALA A 106 -27.29 10.66 -31.29
C ALA A 106 -27.53 9.48 -30.32
N ALA A 107 -27.30 9.66 -29.01
CA ALA A 107 -27.72 8.70 -27.99
C ALA A 107 -29.26 8.58 -27.89
N ALA A 108 -29.98 9.67 -28.20
CA ALA A 108 -31.43 9.77 -28.10
C ALA A 108 -32.18 9.42 -29.40
N SER A 109 -31.48 8.92 -30.43
CA SER A 109 -32.12 8.49 -31.68
C SER A 109 -32.55 7.03 -31.60
N GLU A 110 -33.82 6.73 -31.91
CA GLU A 110 -34.41 5.39 -32.01
C GLU A 110 -33.68 4.42 -32.97
N ASP A 111 -32.76 4.93 -33.79
CA ASP A 111 -32.00 4.15 -34.78
C ASP A 111 -30.89 3.28 -34.15
N VAL A 112 -30.55 3.48 -32.87
CA VAL A 112 -29.54 2.67 -32.17
C VAL A 112 -30.24 1.85 -31.08
N PRO A 113 -30.38 0.52 -31.23
CA PRO A 113 -30.97 -0.32 -30.19
C PRO A 113 -30.04 -0.34 -28.97
N ILE A 114 -30.47 0.33 -27.89
CA ILE A 114 -29.77 0.34 -26.60
C ILE A 114 -30.15 -0.94 -25.84
N PRO A 115 -29.18 -1.76 -25.41
CA PRO A 115 -29.45 -2.97 -24.65
C PRO A 115 -29.94 -2.63 -23.24
N ALA A 116 -30.86 -3.43 -22.69
CA ALA A 116 -31.29 -3.27 -21.31
C ALA A 116 -30.20 -3.79 -20.37
N LEU A 117 -29.91 -3.01 -19.31
CA LEU A 117 -28.94 -3.36 -18.28
C LEU A 117 -29.67 -3.63 -16.95
N ILE A 118 -29.27 -4.71 -16.28
CA ILE A 118 -29.70 -5.05 -14.94
C ILE A 118 -28.45 -5.07 -14.06
N ASP A 119 -28.39 -4.16 -13.09
CA ASP A 119 -27.36 -4.16 -12.06
C ASP A 119 -27.75 -5.12 -10.94
N VAL A 120 -26.88 -6.08 -10.69
CA VAL A 120 -27.06 -7.13 -9.69
C VAL A 120 -25.97 -6.98 -8.64
N GLU A 121 -26.38 -6.73 -7.41
CA GLU A 121 -25.48 -6.73 -6.27
C GLU A 121 -25.49 -8.12 -5.65
N LEU A 122 -24.33 -8.77 -5.61
CA LEU A 122 -24.11 -10.06 -4.99
C LEU A 122 -23.82 -9.89 -3.50
N ASN A 123 -24.18 -10.89 -2.70
CA ASN A 123 -23.87 -10.90 -1.27
C ASN A 123 -22.39 -11.17 -0.94
N ARG A 124 -21.65 -11.68 -1.93
CA ARG A 124 -20.21 -11.89 -1.90
C ARG A 124 -19.72 -12.10 -3.32
N ARG A 125 -18.41 -11.91 -3.52
CA ARG A 125 -17.70 -12.38 -4.71
C ARG A 125 -18.08 -13.81 -5.09
N ALA A 126 -18.77 -13.96 -6.23
CA ALA A 126 -19.11 -15.25 -6.81
C ALA A 126 -17.87 -15.90 -7.45
N SER A 127 -17.74 -17.21 -7.26
CA SER A 127 -16.78 -18.05 -7.98
C SER A 127 -17.20 -18.24 -9.44
N ALA A 128 -16.27 -18.63 -10.31
CA ALA A 128 -16.57 -18.88 -11.72
C ALA A 128 -17.69 -19.94 -11.92
N GLN A 129 -17.82 -20.89 -11.00
CA GLN A 129 -18.89 -21.89 -11.02
C GLN A 129 -20.25 -21.31 -10.64
N GLU A 130 -20.28 -20.39 -9.68
CA GLU A 130 -21.51 -19.71 -9.26
C GLU A 130 -22.00 -18.73 -10.34
N ILE A 131 -21.09 -18.06 -11.04
CA ILE A 131 -21.42 -17.23 -12.21
C ILE A 131 -22.00 -18.09 -13.33
N ALA A 132 -21.41 -19.26 -13.61
CA ALA A 132 -21.96 -20.19 -14.61
C ALA A 132 -23.34 -20.73 -14.22
N GLN A 133 -23.60 -20.93 -12.92
CA GLN A 133 -24.92 -21.31 -12.43
C GLN A 133 -25.94 -20.18 -12.62
N LEU A 134 -25.60 -18.94 -12.29
CA LEU A 134 -26.45 -17.77 -12.54
C LEU A 134 -26.78 -17.62 -14.03
N GLN A 135 -25.78 -17.81 -14.90
CA GLN A 135 -25.99 -17.80 -16.35
C GLN A 135 -27.00 -18.88 -16.78
N SER A 136 -26.87 -20.11 -16.26
CA SER A 136 -27.82 -21.19 -16.58
C SER A 136 -29.26 -20.91 -16.09
N VAL A 137 -29.40 -20.22 -14.95
CA VAL A 137 -30.71 -19.80 -14.42
C VAL A 137 -31.35 -18.75 -15.33
N LEU A 138 -30.57 -17.78 -15.78
CA LEU A 138 -31.01 -16.78 -16.76
C LEU A 138 -31.39 -17.42 -18.09
N ASP A 139 -30.55 -18.31 -18.63
CA ASP A 139 -30.83 -19.00 -19.89
C ASP A 139 -32.14 -19.80 -19.80
N THR A 140 -32.41 -20.43 -18.65
CA THR A 140 -33.66 -21.17 -18.42
C THR A 140 -34.88 -20.23 -18.32
N ALA A 141 -34.73 -19.08 -17.66
CA ALA A 141 -35.80 -18.09 -17.50
C ALA A 141 -36.14 -17.38 -18.83
N LEU A 142 -35.15 -17.21 -19.70
CA LEU A 142 -35.26 -16.49 -20.97
C LEU A 142 -35.54 -17.38 -22.18
N ALA A 143 -35.30 -18.69 -22.08
CA ALA A 143 -35.63 -19.67 -23.13
C ALA A 143 -37.08 -19.56 -23.68
N PRO A 144 -38.13 -19.32 -22.86
CA PRO A 144 -39.51 -19.14 -23.36
C PRO A 144 -39.70 -17.86 -24.19
N LEU A 145 -38.83 -16.88 -24.01
CA LEU A 145 -38.89 -15.56 -24.63
C LEU A 145 -37.92 -15.42 -25.82
N ALA A 146 -37.20 -16.50 -26.17
CA ALA A 146 -36.12 -16.52 -27.16
C ALA A 146 -35.02 -15.47 -26.91
N GLY A 147 -34.83 -15.06 -25.64
CA GLY A 147 -33.86 -14.05 -25.26
C GLY A 147 -32.50 -14.65 -24.89
N GLU A 148 -31.43 -13.93 -25.21
CA GLU A 148 -30.08 -14.21 -24.72
C GLU A 148 -29.68 -13.11 -23.73
N ALA A 149 -29.38 -13.49 -22.48
CA ALA A 149 -28.75 -12.59 -21.51
C ALA A 149 -27.28 -12.92 -21.39
N ARG A 150 -26.44 -11.90 -21.27
CA ARG A 150 -25.03 -12.07 -20.99
C ARG A 150 -24.71 -11.48 -19.63
N ILE A 151 -24.20 -12.31 -18.74
CA ILE A 151 -23.62 -11.83 -17.48
C ILE A 151 -22.23 -11.29 -17.78
N ASP A 152 -22.04 -9.98 -17.61
CA ASP A 152 -20.71 -9.37 -17.61
C ASP A 152 -20.25 -9.17 -16.16
N ALA A 153 -19.69 -10.23 -15.60
CA ALA A 153 -19.03 -10.22 -14.29
C ALA A 153 -17.51 -9.98 -14.41
N GLN A 154 -16.99 -9.84 -15.64
CA GLN A 154 -15.57 -9.95 -15.93
C GLN A 154 -14.94 -8.57 -16.13
N SER A 155 -14.45 -8.02 -15.02
CA SER A 155 -13.52 -6.89 -14.94
C SER A 155 -12.14 -7.16 -15.59
N ASP A 156 -12.08 -8.02 -16.62
CA ASP A 156 -10.87 -8.40 -17.34
C ASP A 156 -10.22 -7.18 -18.02
N TRP A 157 -11.02 -6.17 -18.38
CA TRP A 157 -10.54 -4.89 -18.89
C TRP A 157 -9.73 -4.07 -17.88
N LEU A 158 -9.91 -4.30 -16.57
CA LEU A 158 -9.16 -3.65 -15.49
C LEU A 158 -7.92 -4.41 -15.07
N ARG A 159 -7.68 -5.62 -15.60
CA ARG A 159 -6.42 -6.37 -15.33
C ARG A 159 -5.17 -5.53 -15.54
N PRO A 160 -5.03 -4.72 -16.62
CA PRO A 160 -3.86 -3.87 -16.81
C PRO A 160 -3.69 -2.84 -15.69
N VAL A 161 -4.80 -2.27 -15.19
CA VAL A 161 -4.79 -1.30 -14.08
C VAL A 161 -4.33 -1.98 -12.79
N TYR A 162 -4.88 -3.15 -12.46
CA TYR A 162 -4.44 -3.91 -11.29
C TYR A 162 -2.96 -4.32 -11.38
N ASN A 163 -2.48 -4.70 -12.57
CA ASN A 163 -1.08 -5.00 -12.80
C ASN A 163 -0.19 -3.76 -12.60
N ALA A 164 -0.64 -2.58 -13.02
CA ALA A 164 0.06 -1.32 -12.79
C ALA A 164 0.10 -0.96 -11.29
N LEU A 165 -1.01 -1.13 -10.56
CA LEU A 165 -1.07 -0.94 -9.11
C LEU A 165 -0.12 -1.91 -8.40
N ALA A 166 -0.09 -3.18 -8.80
CA ALA A 166 0.84 -4.17 -8.27
C ALA A 166 2.30 -3.81 -8.57
N ALA A 167 2.62 -3.33 -9.77
CA ALA A 167 3.96 -2.87 -10.13
C ALA A 167 4.43 -1.70 -9.25
N LEU A 168 3.53 -0.75 -8.95
CA LEU A 168 3.81 0.35 -8.02
C LEU A 168 4.00 -0.13 -6.57
N GLN A 169 3.28 -1.18 -6.14
CA GLN A 169 3.53 -1.82 -4.84
C GLN A 169 4.92 -2.47 -4.79
N TYR A 170 5.32 -3.19 -5.84
CA TYR A 170 6.68 -3.74 -5.95
C TYR A 170 7.75 -2.65 -5.98
N LEU A 171 7.47 -1.51 -6.62
CA LEU A 171 8.36 -0.36 -6.61
C LEU A 171 8.51 0.20 -5.18
N ALA A 172 7.41 0.35 -4.43
CA ALA A 172 7.45 0.78 -3.04
C ALA A 172 8.30 -0.19 -2.18
N LEU A 173 8.10 -1.50 -2.33
CA LEU A 173 8.92 -2.51 -1.65
C LEU A 173 10.39 -2.44 -2.04
N ALA A 174 10.70 -2.25 -3.33
CA ALA A 174 12.07 -2.09 -3.82
C ALA A 174 12.73 -0.83 -3.23
N LEU A 175 12.00 0.27 -3.13
CA LEU A 175 12.48 1.50 -2.49
C LEU A 175 12.74 1.30 -0.99
N ILE A 176 11.85 0.62 -0.27
CA ILE A 176 12.06 0.28 1.15
C ILE A 176 13.33 -0.56 1.31
N ALA A 177 13.52 -1.58 0.47
CA ALA A 177 14.72 -2.42 0.50
C ALA A 177 15.99 -1.61 0.18
N LEU A 178 15.94 -0.74 -0.83
CA LEU A 178 17.04 0.13 -1.23
C LEU A 178 17.44 1.10 -0.11
N VAL A 179 16.45 1.74 0.52
CA VAL A 179 16.68 2.66 1.65
C VAL A 179 17.18 1.91 2.88
N GLY A 180 16.69 0.69 3.12
CA GLY A 180 17.24 -0.20 4.15
C GLY A 180 18.71 -0.51 3.92
N PHE A 181 19.10 -0.83 2.67
CA PHE A 181 20.50 -1.03 2.30
C PHE A 181 21.34 0.24 2.45
N ALA A 182 20.81 1.39 2.03
CA ALA A 182 21.47 2.69 2.21
C ALA A 182 21.69 3.02 3.70
N THR A 183 20.72 2.68 4.56
CA THR A 183 20.83 2.85 6.01
C THR A 183 21.94 1.96 6.59
N ALA A 184 22.01 0.69 6.18
CA ALA A 184 23.10 -0.19 6.58
C ALA A 184 24.47 0.36 6.13
N ALA A 185 24.59 0.80 4.87
CA ALA A 185 25.82 1.37 4.34
C ALA A 185 26.23 2.65 5.09
N ALA A 186 25.29 3.52 5.42
CA ALA A 186 25.54 4.73 6.20
C ALA A 186 26.05 4.42 7.61
N VAL A 187 25.44 3.44 8.30
CA VAL A 187 25.88 2.99 9.63
C VAL A 187 27.26 2.33 9.57
N TRP A 188 27.51 1.52 8.53
CA TRP A 188 28.82 0.91 8.31
C TRP A 188 29.91 1.96 8.09
N LEU A 189 29.66 2.95 7.22
CA LEU A 189 30.59 4.04 6.97
C LEU A 189 30.84 4.86 8.24
N ALA A 190 29.79 5.18 8.99
CA ALA A 190 29.88 5.87 10.27
C ALA A 190 30.76 5.14 11.28
N ALA A 191 30.53 3.84 11.46
CA ALA A 191 31.33 3.01 12.35
C ALA A 191 32.79 2.95 11.87
N ARG A 192 33.02 2.76 10.57
CA ARG A 192 34.37 2.75 9.98
C ARG A 192 35.11 4.07 10.19
N THR A 193 34.47 5.20 9.96
CA THR A 193 35.06 6.54 10.17
C THR A 193 35.37 6.77 11.64
N ALA A 194 34.49 6.33 12.55
CA ALA A 194 34.74 6.45 13.99
C ALA A 194 35.97 5.62 14.43
N PHE A 195 36.16 4.41 13.90
CA PHE A 195 37.38 3.62 14.16
C PHE A 195 38.63 4.25 13.56
N SER A 196 38.55 4.73 12.32
CA SER A 196 39.69 5.38 11.65
C SER A 196 40.19 6.60 12.42
N ASN A 197 39.27 7.39 13.00
CA ASN A 197 39.61 8.62 13.72
C ASN A 197 40.09 8.39 15.16
N HIS A 198 39.85 7.22 15.74
CA HIS A 198 40.19 6.91 17.14
C HIS A 198 41.20 5.77 17.29
N ARG A 199 41.87 5.37 16.20
CA ARG A 199 42.84 4.25 16.18
C ARG A 199 43.93 4.39 17.26
N GLU A 200 44.46 5.61 17.42
CA GLU A 200 45.49 5.95 18.40
C GLU A 200 44.99 5.87 19.86
N THR A 201 43.72 6.19 20.11
CA THR A 201 43.09 6.04 21.44
C THR A 201 42.78 4.59 21.77
N VAL A 202 42.37 3.80 20.78
CA VAL A 202 42.09 2.36 20.94
C VAL A 202 43.38 1.59 21.24
N GLU A 203 44.48 1.93 20.58
CA GLU A 203 45.79 1.35 20.82
C GLU A 203 46.29 1.61 22.25
N ILE A 204 46.12 2.83 22.76
CA ILE A 204 46.46 3.17 24.17
C ILE A 204 45.60 2.38 25.17
N ILE A 205 44.30 2.19 24.90
CA ILE A 205 43.41 1.41 25.78
C ILE A 205 43.75 -0.09 25.73
N HIS A 206 44.14 -0.60 24.56
CA HIS A 206 44.58 -1.99 24.39
C HIS A 206 45.87 -2.26 25.16
N LEU A 207 46.83 -1.32 25.13
CA LEU A 207 48.06 -1.36 25.92
C LEU A 207 47.82 -1.29 27.45
N LEU A 208 46.67 -0.76 27.88
CA LEU A 208 46.25 -0.69 29.29
C LEU A 208 45.40 -1.89 29.75
N GLY A 209 45.15 -2.89 28.88
CA GLY A 209 44.40 -4.11 29.20
C GLY A 209 42.88 -3.99 29.07
N GLY A 210 42.37 -3.04 28.26
CA GLY A 210 40.94 -2.93 27.97
C GLY A 210 40.39 -4.18 27.24
N THR A 211 39.22 -4.67 27.65
CA THR A 211 38.56 -5.83 27.01
C THR A 211 37.67 -5.39 25.84
N ASP A 212 37.71 -6.11 24.72
CA ASP A 212 36.90 -5.85 23.50
C ASP A 212 35.39 -5.71 23.78
N ALA A 213 34.90 -6.40 24.80
CA ALA A 213 33.51 -6.32 25.25
C ALA A 213 33.13 -4.94 25.81
N GLN A 214 34.07 -4.23 26.46
CA GLN A 214 33.84 -2.89 27.00
C GLN A 214 33.77 -1.85 25.88
N VAL A 215 34.66 -1.92 24.89
CA VAL A 215 34.66 -1.05 23.70
C VAL A 215 33.38 -1.25 22.90
N THR A 216 33.00 -2.50 22.64
CA THR A 216 31.77 -2.84 21.89
C THR A 216 30.51 -2.26 22.54
N ARG A 217 30.39 -2.30 23.87
CA ARG A 217 29.21 -1.81 24.60
C ARG A 217 29.06 -0.28 24.54
N ILE A 218 30.17 0.44 24.55
CA ILE A 218 30.17 1.92 24.46
C ILE A 218 29.69 2.36 23.07
N PHE A 219 30.23 1.76 22.01
CA PHE A 219 29.82 2.06 20.63
C PHE A 219 28.39 1.61 20.32
N GLN A 220 27.94 0.48 20.87
CA GLN A 220 26.53 0.07 20.70
C GLN A 220 25.56 1.07 21.33
N ARG A 221 25.88 1.65 22.49
CA ARG A 221 25.02 2.65 23.13
C ARG A 221 24.95 3.96 22.34
N SER A 222 26.04 4.39 21.71
CA SER A 222 26.02 5.58 20.86
C SER A 222 25.20 5.33 19.59
N VAL A 223 25.45 4.23 18.88
CA VAL A 223 24.68 3.84 17.68
C VAL A 223 23.20 3.68 18.02
N LEU A 224 22.86 3.05 19.15
CA LEU A 224 21.48 2.91 19.59
C LEU A 224 20.80 4.27 19.80
N ARG A 225 21.46 5.22 20.48
CA ARG A 225 20.89 6.55 20.73
C ARG A 225 20.68 7.33 19.43
N ASP A 226 21.67 7.30 18.54
CA ASP A 226 21.60 7.97 17.25
C ASP A 226 20.49 7.37 16.37
N ALA A 227 20.38 6.03 16.36
CA ALA A 227 19.36 5.32 15.61
C ALA A 227 17.96 5.57 16.17
N VAL A 228 17.77 5.53 17.50
CA VAL A 228 16.47 5.80 18.14
C VAL A 228 16.04 7.24 17.91
N PHE A 229 16.97 8.20 18.09
CA PHE A 229 16.67 9.61 17.83
C PHE A 229 16.29 9.83 16.36
N GLY A 230 17.09 9.30 15.43
CA GLY A 230 16.81 9.35 14.01
C GLY A 230 15.47 8.70 13.68
N ALA A 231 15.15 7.55 14.26
CA ALA A 231 13.91 6.83 14.03
C ALA A 231 12.66 7.58 14.51
N VAL A 232 12.72 8.21 15.68
CA VAL A 232 11.60 9.02 16.19
C VAL A 232 11.38 10.25 15.32
N ILE A 233 12.45 11.00 15.02
CA ILE A 233 12.34 12.20 14.18
C ILE A 233 11.89 11.83 12.76
N GLY A 234 12.46 10.77 12.19
CA GLY A 234 12.10 10.25 10.87
C GLY A 234 10.65 9.80 10.80
N LEU A 235 10.15 9.11 11.84
CA LEU A 235 8.74 8.75 11.92
C LEU A 235 7.84 9.98 11.92
N VAL A 236 8.14 10.98 12.77
CA VAL A 236 7.34 12.21 12.84
C VAL A 236 7.34 12.96 11.51
N LEU A 237 8.51 13.10 10.87
CA LEU A 237 8.63 13.75 9.57
C LEU A 237 7.89 12.98 8.46
N GLY A 238 8.03 11.65 8.45
CA GLY A 238 7.33 10.78 7.50
C GLY A 238 5.82 10.88 7.66
N LEU A 239 5.31 10.81 8.89
CA LEU A 239 3.89 10.97 9.19
C LEU A 239 3.37 12.37 8.82
N ALA A 240 4.15 13.42 9.09
CA ALA A 240 3.79 14.78 8.70
C ALA A 240 3.70 14.92 7.16
N ALA A 241 4.62 14.31 6.43
CA ALA A 241 4.60 14.29 4.96
C ALA A 241 3.40 13.50 4.42
N VAL A 242 3.13 12.31 4.97
CA VAL A 242 1.96 11.49 4.61
C VAL A 242 0.66 12.24 4.89
N TRP A 243 0.56 12.90 6.04
CA TRP A 243 -0.61 13.70 6.41
C TRP A 243 -0.81 14.88 5.45
N LEU A 244 0.26 15.59 5.08
CA LEU A 244 0.22 16.69 4.13
C LEU A 244 -0.25 16.21 2.74
N LEU A 245 0.32 15.10 2.26
CA LEU A 245 -0.07 14.48 0.99
C LEU A 245 -1.53 14.05 1.03
N GLY A 246 -1.96 13.37 2.09
CA GLY A 246 -3.35 12.93 2.26
C GLY A 246 -4.34 14.10 2.23
N ARG A 247 -4.00 15.24 2.85
CA ARG A 247 -4.81 16.46 2.78
C ARG A 247 -4.89 17.03 1.36
N GLN A 248 -3.78 16.98 0.61
CA GLN A 248 -3.75 17.49 -0.76
C GLN A 248 -4.59 16.62 -1.71
N PHE A 249 -4.53 15.30 -1.54
CA PHE A 249 -5.42 14.38 -2.26
C PHE A 249 -6.88 14.55 -1.84
N ALA A 250 -7.14 14.82 -0.56
CA ALA A 250 -8.49 15.07 -0.09
C ALA A 250 -9.14 16.32 -0.71
N ALA A 251 -8.33 17.33 -1.05
CA ALA A 251 -8.80 18.54 -1.70
C ALA A 251 -9.17 18.35 -3.19
N LEU A 252 -8.85 17.20 -3.80
CA LEU A 252 -9.14 16.92 -5.21
C LEU A 252 -10.60 16.48 -5.47
N ASP A 253 -11.44 16.37 -4.43
CA ASP A 253 -12.86 15.98 -4.48
C ASP A 253 -13.16 14.73 -5.31
N SER A 254 -12.16 13.85 -5.46
CA SER A 254 -12.14 12.79 -6.48
C SER A 254 -12.75 11.47 -6.02
N GLY A 255 -13.46 11.42 -4.88
CA GLY A 255 -13.96 10.18 -4.28
C GLY A 255 -12.86 9.20 -3.80
N MET A 256 -11.58 9.41 -4.16
CA MET A 256 -10.45 8.54 -3.82
C MET A 256 -10.18 8.40 -2.31
N ILE A 257 -10.67 9.33 -1.48
CA ILE A 257 -10.54 9.26 -0.02
C ILE A 257 -11.33 8.07 0.54
N GLY A 258 -12.42 7.66 -0.10
CA GLY A 258 -13.28 6.58 0.38
C GLY A 258 -12.62 5.20 0.35
N GLY A 259 -11.68 4.97 -0.57
CA GLY A 259 -11.08 3.65 -0.80
C GLY A 259 -9.60 3.50 -0.46
N GLY A 260 -8.87 4.58 -0.15
CA GLY A 260 -7.41 4.54 0.00
C GLY A 260 -6.86 4.85 1.39
N GLY A 261 -7.72 4.96 2.39
CA GLY A 261 -7.34 5.21 3.78
C GLY A 261 -6.45 4.12 4.35
N LEU A 262 -5.58 4.50 5.28
CA LEU A 262 -4.77 3.56 6.05
C LEU A 262 -5.60 2.98 7.19
N ASP A 263 -5.72 1.65 7.22
CA ASP A 263 -6.42 0.93 8.27
C ASP A 263 -5.59 0.84 9.55
N TRP A 264 -6.23 0.41 10.64
CA TRP A 264 -5.55 0.21 11.93
C TRP A 264 -4.33 -0.73 11.82
N ASN A 265 -4.41 -1.76 10.97
CA ASN A 265 -3.29 -2.67 10.74
C ASN A 265 -2.12 -1.98 10.01
N ASP A 266 -2.40 -1.04 9.11
CA ASP A 266 -1.36 -0.31 8.38
C ASP A 266 -0.61 0.64 9.32
N TRP A 267 -1.31 1.24 10.28
CA TRP A 267 -0.69 2.03 11.34
C TRP A 267 0.28 1.20 12.20
N LEU A 268 -0.03 -0.08 12.47
CA LEU A 268 0.89 -0.99 13.16
C LEU A 268 2.13 -1.28 12.30
N VAL A 269 1.96 -1.50 10.99
CA VAL A 269 3.09 -1.70 10.07
C VAL A 269 3.98 -0.45 10.04
N ILE A 270 3.39 0.74 9.95
CA ILE A 270 4.13 2.01 9.95
C ILE A 270 4.87 2.23 11.28
N ALA A 271 4.23 1.90 12.42
CA ALA A 271 4.85 1.99 13.74
C ALA A 271 6.01 0.99 13.92
N ALA A 272 6.00 -0.14 13.21
CA ALA A 272 7.07 -1.13 13.24
C ALA A 272 8.32 -0.71 12.43
N ILE A 273 8.17 0.18 11.43
CA ILE A 273 9.28 0.68 10.60
C ILE A 273 10.46 1.25 11.41
N PRO A 274 10.26 2.22 12.34
CA PRO A 274 11.37 2.75 13.13
C PRO A 274 12.05 1.68 13.99
N VAL A 275 11.29 0.70 14.49
CA VAL A 275 11.85 -0.43 15.24
C VAL A 275 12.76 -1.27 14.33
N GLY A 276 12.30 -1.59 13.11
CA GLY A 276 13.10 -2.28 12.11
C GLY A 276 14.37 -1.52 11.74
N GLY A 277 14.28 -0.20 11.53
CA GLY A 277 15.43 0.67 11.25
C GLY A 277 16.46 0.69 12.38
N VAL A 278 16.01 0.78 13.64
CA VAL A 278 16.90 0.70 14.81
C VAL A 278 17.57 -0.67 14.91
N LEU A 279 16.81 -1.77 14.74
CA LEU A 279 17.36 -3.13 14.77
C LEU A 279 18.42 -3.33 13.67
N LEU A 280 18.13 -2.86 12.45
CA LEU A 280 19.07 -2.91 11.34
C LEU A 280 20.35 -2.14 11.67
N ALA A 281 20.24 -0.92 12.20
CA ALA A 281 21.40 -0.14 12.63
C ALA A 281 22.23 -0.85 13.72
N LEU A 282 21.58 -1.50 14.68
CA LEU A 282 22.26 -2.27 15.73
C LEU A 282 23.00 -3.49 15.19
N ILE A 283 22.35 -4.25 14.30
CA ILE A 283 22.94 -5.44 13.67
C ILE A 283 24.14 -5.02 12.82
N THR A 284 23.97 -4.02 11.95
CA THR A 284 25.05 -3.52 11.09
C THR A 284 26.21 -2.95 11.92
N GLY A 285 25.92 -2.16 12.96
CA GLY A 285 26.94 -1.65 13.87
C GLY A 285 27.72 -2.78 14.55
N ARG A 286 27.04 -3.81 15.04
CA ARG A 286 27.66 -4.97 15.70
C ARG A 286 28.55 -5.76 14.75
N ILE A 287 28.08 -6.03 13.52
CA ILE A 287 28.87 -6.72 12.49
C ILE A 287 30.12 -5.91 12.14
N THR A 288 29.97 -4.59 11.94
CA THR A 288 31.06 -3.70 11.56
C THR A 288 32.16 -3.66 12.63
N ILE A 289 31.78 -3.55 13.91
CA ILE A 289 32.72 -3.57 15.04
C ILE A 289 33.45 -4.91 15.12
N GLY A 290 32.74 -6.03 14.94
CA GLY A 290 33.35 -7.36 14.95
C GLY A 290 34.39 -7.57 13.83
N PHE A 291 34.11 -7.07 12.62
CA PHE A 291 35.07 -7.09 11.52
C PHE A 291 36.27 -6.16 11.78
N ALA A 292 36.04 -4.96 12.33
CA ALA A 292 37.10 -4.01 12.65
C ALA A 292 38.07 -4.59 13.70
N LEU A 293 37.56 -5.19 14.78
CA LEU A 293 38.38 -5.82 15.82
C LEU A 293 39.22 -6.99 15.27
N LYS A 294 38.62 -7.85 14.44
CA LYS A 294 39.36 -8.97 13.79
C LYS A 294 40.48 -8.51 12.86
N SER A 295 40.40 -7.30 12.31
CA SER A 295 41.44 -6.76 11.43
C SER A 295 42.62 -6.12 12.17
N MET A 296 42.52 -5.97 13.50
CA MET A 296 43.55 -5.39 14.37
C MET A 296 44.35 -6.44 15.16
N LEU A 297 43.92 -7.71 15.13
CA LEU A 297 44.66 -8.89 15.60
C LEU A 297 45.40 -9.53 14.41
#